data_AF-A0A7J7EW12-F1
#
_entry.id   AF-A0A7J7EW12-F1
#
_cell.length_a   1.000
_cell.length_b   1.000
_cell.length_c   1.000
_cell.angle_alpha   90.00
_cell.angle_beta   90.00
_cell.angle_gamma   90.00
#
_symmetry.space_group_name_H-M   'P 1'
#
loop_
_entity.id
_entity.type
_entity.pdbx_description
1 polymer ?
#
loop_
_entity_poly.entity_id
_entity_poly.type
_entity_poly.pdbx_seq_one_letter_code
_entity_poly.pdbx_strand_id
1 'polypeptide(L)'
;MQCKVPSIIYTYNIDQSIFKRNNSRLMDEILKQQQELLGLDCSKYSAEFANSNDKDDQVLNCQSAVKVLSPEDGKADIVRAAQDFCQLVAQQQKKSTDLDVDMLDSLLSSNGFPDPDLVLKFGPVNSTLGFLPWHIRLTEIVSLPSHLNISYEDFFSALRQYAACEQRLGK
;
A
#
# COMPACT_ATOMS: atom_id res chain seq x y z
N MET A 1 12.34 -22.27 5.94
CA MET A 1 11.99 -21.09 6.75
C MET A 1 10.94 -20.34 5.95
N GLN A 2 9.67 -20.46 6.32
CA GLN A 2 8.52 -20.05 5.50
C GLN A 2 8.09 -18.66 5.99
N CYS A 3 8.25 -17.62 5.17
CA CYS A 3 7.82 -16.27 5.53
C CYS A 3 6.29 -16.23 5.46
N LYS A 4 5.62 -16.56 6.58
CA LYS A 4 4.15 -16.48 6.76
C LYS A 4 3.77 -15.16 7.42
N VAL A 5 4.21 -14.02 6.86
CA VAL A 5 3.77 -12.72 7.34
C VAL A 5 2.64 -12.24 6.42
N PRO A 6 1.43 -12.01 6.94
CA PRO A 6 0.38 -11.31 6.21
C PRO A 6 0.95 -10.04 5.59
N SER A 7 1.08 -10.00 4.26
CA SER A 7 1.81 -8.92 3.58
C SER A 7 0.84 -8.11 2.74
N ILE A 8 0.73 -6.82 3.03
CA ILE A 8 -0.03 -5.87 2.20
C ILE A 8 0.98 -5.15 1.29
N ILE A 9 0.81 -5.35 -0.01
CA ILE A 9 1.70 -4.81 -1.03
C ILE A 9 1.01 -3.65 -1.72
N TYR A 10 1.58 -2.47 -1.58
CA TYR A 10 1.15 -1.29 -2.31
C TYR A 10 1.96 -1.14 -3.59
N THR A 11 1.29 -1.07 -4.74
CA THR A 11 1.95 -0.75 -6.01
C THR A 11 1.54 0.63 -6.46
N TYR A 12 2.50 1.50 -6.77
CA TYR A 12 2.25 2.90 -7.11
C TYR A 12 3.04 3.33 -8.33
N ASN A 13 2.41 4.13 -9.18
CA ASN A 13 3.07 4.77 -10.30
C ASN A 13 2.47 6.16 -10.54
N ILE A 14 3.33 7.14 -10.82
CA ILE A 14 2.92 8.53 -11.05
C ILE A 14 2.38 8.76 -12.47
N ASP A 15 2.84 7.97 -13.45
CA ASP A 15 2.52 8.18 -14.85
C ASP A 15 1.10 7.74 -15.12
N GLN A 16 0.19 8.72 -15.16
CA GLN A 16 -1.20 8.58 -15.59
C GLN A 16 -1.96 7.42 -14.91
N SER A 17 -1.55 7.00 -13.72
CA SER A 17 -2.13 5.84 -13.04
C SER A 17 -2.08 4.57 -13.91
N ILE A 18 -0.99 4.34 -14.68
CA ILE A 18 -0.84 3.20 -15.61
C ILE A 18 -1.21 1.89 -14.95
N PHE A 19 -0.76 1.64 -13.71
CA PHE A 19 -1.11 0.41 -13.00
C PHE A 19 -2.61 0.31 -12.69
N LYS A 20 -3.25 1.40 -12.22
CA LYS A 20 -4.70 1.40 -12.02
C LYS A 20 -5.47 1.19 -13.34
N ARG A 21 -5.04 1.82 -14.43
CA ARG A 21 -5.68 1.68 -15.77
C ARG A 21 -5.52 0.29 -16.35
N ASN A 22 -4.42 -0.38 -16.04
CA ASN A 22 -4.09 -1.73 -16.51
C ASN A 22 -4.23 -2.78 -15.40
N ASN A 23 -5.11 -2.53 -14.42
CA ASN A 23 -5.23 -3.38 -13.24
C ASN A 23 -5.47 -4.84 -13.64
N SER A 24 -6.43 -5.14 -14.53
CA SER A 24 -6.68 -6.52 -14.99
C SER A 24 -5.44 -7.23 -15.55
N ARG A 25 -4.66 -6.55 -16.39
CA ARG A 25 -3.43 -7.14 -16.95
C ARG A 25 -2.36 -7.37 -15.89
N LEU A 26 -2.22 -6.46 -14.93
CA LEU A 26 -1.30 -6.63 -13.80
C LEU A 26 -1.73 -7.84 -12.96
N MET A 27 -3.03 -7.98 -12.71
CA MET A 27 -3.63 -9.08 -11.95
C MET A 27 -3.38 -10.43 -12.62
N ASP A 28 -3.66 -10.51 -13.93
CA ASP A 28 -3.48 -11.72 -14.72
C ASP A 28 -2.01 -12.18 -14.68
N GLU A 29 -1.05 -11.26 -14.80
CA GLU A 29 0.37 -11.61 -14.72
C GLU A 29 0.78 -12.02 -13.30
N ILE A 30 0.27 -11.40 -12.24
CA ILE A 30 0.56 -11.82 -10.86
C ILE A 30 0.05 -13.23 -10.60
N LEU A 31 -1.21 -13.53 -10.99
CA LEU A 31 -1.81 -14.84 -10.80
C LEU A 31 -1.07 -15.92 -11.61
N LYS A 32 -0.67 -15.59 -12.85
CA LYS A 32 0.15 -16.46 -13.68
C LYS A 32 1.52 -16.76 -13.03
N GLN A 33 2.23 -15.74 -12.57
CA GLN A 33 3.53 -15.91 -11.89
C GLN A 33 3.40 -16.71 -10.59
N GLN A 34 2.34 -16.50 -9.81
CA GLN A 34 2.06 -17.31 -8.63
C GLN A 34 1.86 -18.79 -8.99
N GLN A 35 1.10 -19.08 -10.04
CA GLN A 35 0.89 -20.45 -10.50
C GLN A 35 2.19 -21.09 -10.99
N GLU A 36 3.01 -20.36 -11.75
CA GLU A 36 4.30 -20.84 -12.26
C GLU A 36 5.31 -21.15 -11.14
N LEU A 37 5.36 -20.31 -10.09
CA LEU A 37 6.32 -20.45 -9.00
C LEU A 37 5.87 -21.40 -7.88
N LEU A 38 4.56 -21.45 -7.60
CA LEU A 38 4.02 -22.21 -6.46
C LEU A 38 3.35 -23.52 -6.88
N GLY A 39 2.97 -23.68 -8.15
CA GLY A 39 2.32 -24.89 -8.66
C GLY A 39 1.11 -25.30 -7.82
N LEU A 40 1.15 -26.52 -7.28
CA LEU A 40 0.08 -27.09 -6.43
C LEU A 40 -0.09 -26.39 -5.08
N ASP A 41 0.92 -25.64 -4.62
CA ASP A 41 0.87 -24.89 -3.36
C ASP A 41 0.19 -23.51 -3.50
N CYS A 42 -0.25 -23.12 -4.71
CA CYS A 42 -0.88 -21.82 -4.94
C CYS A 42 -2.11 -21.57 -4.04
N SER A 43 -2.88 -22.62 -3.74
CA SER A 43 -4.05 -22.54 -2.84
C SER A 43 -3.70 -22.18 -1.39
N LYS A 44 -2.42 -22.30 -1.00
CA LYS A 44 -1.93 -21.93 0.34
C LYS A 44 -1.57 -20.45 0.46
N TYR A 45 -1.38 -19.76 -0.67
CA TYR A 45 -0.95 -18.37 -0.74
C TYR A 45 -1.90 -17.59 -1.65
N SER A 46 -3.11 -17.33 -1.14
CA SER A 46 -4.06 -16.48 -1.81
C SER A 46 -3.61 -15.01 -1.75
N ALA A 47 -3.62 -14.34 -2.91
CA ALA A 47 -3.53 -12.89 -2.99
C ALA A 47 -4.91 -12.30 -3.22
N GLU A 48 -5.37 -11.47 -2.29
CA GLU A 48 -6.57 -10.65 -2.47
C GLU A 48 -6.19 -9.27 -3.01
N PHE A 49 -7.07 -8.69 -3.81
CA PHE A 49 -6.80 -7.42 -4.48
C PHE A 49 -7.85 -6.39 -4.10
N ALA A 50 -7.44 -5.41 -3.32
CA ALA A 50 -8.33 -4.51 -2.58
C ALA A 50 -8.99 -3.40 -3.43
N ASN A 51 -8.84 -3.43 -4.75
CA ASN A 51 -9.33 -2.38 -5.65
C ASN A 51 -10.68 -2.71 -6.33
N SER A 52 -11.27 -3.86 -6.06
CA SER A 52 -12.61 -4.18 -6.52
C SER A 52 -13.64 -3.35 -5.75
N ASN A 53 -14.58 -2.72 -6.47
CA ASN A 53 -15.66 -1.89 -5.93
C ASN A 53 -16.70 -2.65 -5.08
N ASP A 54 -16.48 -3.94 -4.80
CA ASP A 54 -17.33 -4.71 -3.93
C ASP A 54 -17.02 -4.32 -2.49
N LYS A 55 -17.93 -3.51 -1.93
CA LYS A 55 -18.04 -3.21 -0.49
C LYS A 55 -18.50 -4.44 0.29
N ASP A 56 -17.90 -5.59 0.03
CA ASP A 56 -17.97 -6.66 1.01
C ASP A 56 -16.91 -6.33 2.04
N ASP A 57 -17.33 -6.30 3.32
CA ASP A 57 -16.47 -6.40 4.49
C ASP A 57 -15.67 -7.72 4.41
N GLN A 58 -14.73 -7.80 3.47
CA GLN A 58 -13.79 -8.89 3.35
C GLN A 58 -12.82 -8.72 4.50
N VAL A 59 -13.20 -9.33 5.62
CA VAL A 59 -12.27 -9.88 6.58
C VAL A 59 -11.19 -10.59 5.76
N LEU A 60 -10.02 -9.95 5.61
CA LEU A 60 -8.86 -10.46 4.89
C LEU A 60 -8.50 -11.83 5.48
N ASN A 61 -9.06 -12.89 4.92
CA ASN A 61 -8.80 -14.27 5.33
C ASN A 61 -7.57 -14.83 4.57
N CYS A 62 -6.84 -13.95 3.87
CA CYS A 62 -5.74 -14.28 2.98
C CYS A 62 -4.38 -13.89 3.54
N GLN A 63 -3.35 -14.65 3.16
CA GLN A 63 -1.97 -14.45 3.63
C GLN A 63 -1.28 -13.25 2.97
N SER A 64 -1.79 -12.70 1.88
CA SER A 64 -1.26 -11.47 1.27
C SER A 64 -2.36 -10.71 0.54
N ALA A 65 -2.26 -9.38 0.51
CA ALA A 65 -3.15 -8.53 -0.29
C ALA A 65 -2.35 -7.51 -1.11
N VAL A 66 -2.86 -7.15 -2.28
CA VAL A 66 -2.25 -6.15 -3.17
C VAL A 66 -3.22 -5.00 -3.40
N LYS A 67 -2.77 -3.77 -3.16
CA LYS A 67 -3.53 -2.54 -3.42
C LYS A 67 -2.77 -1.72 -4.47
N VAL A 68 -3.40 -1.46 -5.61
CA VAL A 68 -2.82 -0.61 -6.67
C VAL A 68 -3.25 0.82 -6.42
N LEU A 69 -2.27 1.69 -6.21
CA LEU A 69 -2.42 3.09 -5.87
C LEU A 69 -2.03 4.00 -7.03
N SER A 70 -2.49 5.24 -6.94
CA SER A 70 -2.21 6.35 -7.84
C SER A 70 -2.10 7.65 -7.02
N PRO A 71 -1.68 8.77 -7.63
CA PRO A 71 -1.57 10.05 -6.93
C PRO A 71 -2.86 10.51 -6.22
N GLU A 72 -4.03 10.03 -6.67
CA GLU A 72 -5.32 10.39 -6.07
C GLU A 72 -5.52 9.78 -4.67
N ASP A 73 -4.85 8.66 -4.37
CA ASP A 73 -4.88 8.03 -3.04
C ASP A 73 -3.96 8.74 -2.03
N GLY A 74 -3.22 9.75 -2.48
CA GLY A 74 -2.36 10.58 -1.64
C GLY A 74 -3.08 11.84 -1.16
N LYS A 75 -2.62 13.01 -1.62
CA LYS A 75 -3.14 14.30 -1.16
C LYS A 75 -4.63 14.50 -1.47
N ALA A 76 -5.13 13.98 -2.59
CA ALA A 76 -6.54 14.14 -2.94
C ALA A 76 -7.45 13.39 -1.95
N ASP A 77 -7.02 12.22 -1.47
CA ASP A 77 -7.74 11.47 -0.43
C ASP A 77 -7.80 12.21 0.90
N ILE A 78 -6.72 12.89 1.30
CA ILE A 78 -6.70 13.76 2.49
C ILE A 78 -7.70 14.91 2.33
N VAL A 79 -7.74 15.54 1.16
CA VAL A 79 -8.71 16.63 0.88
C VAL A 79 -10.13 16.10 0.93
N ARG A 80 -10.42 14.92 0.36
CA ARG A 80 -11.72 14.26 0.44
C ARG A 80 -12.11 14.01 1.90
N ALA A 81 -11.24 13.39 2.70
CA ALA A 81 -11.50 13.11 4.12
C ALA A 81 -11.80 14.40 4.91
N ALA A 82 -11.07 15.49 4.65
CA ALA A 82 -11.33 16.78 5.27
C ALA A 82 -12.68 17.37 4.83
N GLN A 83 -13.07 17.23 3.57
CA GLN A 83 -14.38 17.66 3.07
C GLN A 83 -15.52 16.87 3.72
N ASP A 84 -15.38 15.54 3.83
CA ASP A 84 -16.35 14.66 4.48
C ASP A 84 -16.53 15.06 5.96
N PHE A 85 -15.44 15.31 6.68
CA PHE A 85 -15.51 15.80 8.05
C PHE A 85 -16.20 17.16 8.16
N CYS A 86 -15.88 18.11 7.27
CA CYS A 86 -16.54 19.42 7.25
C CYS A 86 -18.06 19.30 7.04
N GLN A 87 -18.52 18.33 6.24
CA GLN A 87 -19.94 18.07 6.06
C GLN A 87 -20.60 17.56 7.34
N LEU A 88 -19.94 16.66 8.07
CA LEU A 88 -20.43 16.18 9.37
C LEU A 88 -20.55 17.31 10.39
N VAL A 89 -19.60 18.25 10.38
CA VAL A 89 -19.65 19.46 11.23
C VAL A 89 -20.80 20.38 10.82
N ALA A 90 -20.99 20.62 9.51
CA ALA A 90 -22.08 21.44 9.00
C ALA A 90 -23.47 20.85 9.34
N GLN A 91 -23.57 19.52 9.39
CA GLN A 91 -24.77 18.78 9.79
C GLN A 91 -24.94 18.67 11.32
N GLN A 92 -24.07 19.31 12.11
CA GLN A 92 -24.07 19.26 13.58
C GLN A 92 -23.89 17.85 14.18
N GLN A 93 -23.35 16.91 13.40
CA GLN A 93 -23.06 15.54 13.86
C GLN A 93 -21.70 15.41 14.56
N LYS A 94 -20.78 16.35 14.26
CA LYS A 94 -19.44 16.46 14.85
C LYS A 94 -19.13 17.92 15.17
N LYS A 95 -18.18 18.15 16.07
CA LYS A 95 -17.56 19.45 16.32
C LYS A 95 -16.19 19.51 15.66
N SER A 96 -15.70 20.69 15.34
CA SER A 96 -14.33 20.87 14.81
C SER A 96 -13.24 20.31 15.73
N THR A 97 -13.48 20.30 17.04
CA THR A 97 -12.60 19.72 18.06
C THR A 97 -12.57 18.20 18.07
N ASP A 98 -13.49 17.55 17.36
CA ASP A 98 -13.56 16.08 17.28
C ASP A 98 -12.63 15.54 16.18
N LEU A 99 -11.94 16.40 15.42
CA LEU A 99 -10.94 15.98 14.44
C LEU A 99 -9.57 15.87 15.11
N ASP A 100 -9.25 14.66 15.58
CA ASP A 100 -7.91 14.27 15.98
C ASP A 100 -7.25 13.37 14.91
N VAL A 101 -6.04 12.88 15.23
CA VAL A 101 -5.26 12.01 14.33
C VAL A 101 -6.03 10.73 14.02
N ASP A 102 -6.59 10.07 15.04
CA ASP A 102 -7.30 8.80 14.90
C ASP A 102 -8.60 8.97 14.08
N MET A 103 -9.31 10.09 14.27
CA MET A 103 -10.49 10.43 13.47
C MET A 103 -10.10 10.65 12.00
N LEU A 104 -9.02 11.38 11.73
CA LEU A 104 -8.56 11.57 10.36
C LEU A 104 -8.11 10.23 9.73
N ASP A 105 -7.38 9.39 10.46
CA ASP A 105 -7.00 8.03 10.04
C ASP A 105 -8.23 7.22 9.62
N SER A 106 -9.30 7.28 10.41
CA SER A 106 -10.55 6.55 10.13
C SER A 106 -11.28 7.03 8.87
N LEU A 107 -11.06 8.28 8.46
CA LEU A 107 -11.71 8.91 7.31
C LEU A 107 -10.94 8.72 6.00
N LEU A 108 -9.66 8.35 6.05
CA LEU A 108 -8.85 8.08 4.85
C LEU A 108 -9.29 6.77 4.18
N SER A 109 -9.15 6.69 2.85
CA SER A 109 -9.57 5.52 2.04
C SER A 109 -8.66 4.30 2.26
N SER A 110 -7.58 4.47 3.02
CA SER A 110 -6.69 3.44 3.52
C SER A 110 -7.19 2.78 4.80
N ASN A 111 -8.27 3.27 5.42
CA ASN A 111 -8.81 2.67 6.64
C ASN A 111 -8.99 1.15 6.47
N GLY A 112 -8.52 0.37 7.45
CA GLY A 112 -8.43 -1.10 7.38
C GLY A 112 -7.12 -1.65 6.80
N PHE A 113 -6.23 -0.80 6.27
CA PHE A 113 -4.89 -1.18 5.82
C PHE A 113 -3.82 -0.45 6.66
N PRO A 114 -2.77 -1.14 7.12
CA PRO A 114 -1.72 -0.54 7.94
C PRO A 114 -0.79 0.35 7.10
N ASP A 115 -0.17 1.31 7.78
CA ASP A 115 0.95 2.08 7.25
C ASP A 115 2.02 1.15 6.67
N PRO A 116 2.63 1.46 5.51
CA PRO A 116 3.67 0.61 4.95
C PRO A 116 4.95 0.69 5.78
N ASP A 117 5.52 -0.46 6.18
CA ASP A 117 6.79 -0.48 6.90
C ASP A 117 8.01 -0.24 5.99
N LEU A 118 7.93 -0.67 4.72
CA LEU A 118 9.00 -0.62 3.74
C LEU A 118 8.47 -0.17 2.36
N VAL A 119 9.17 0.77 1.74
CA VAL A 119 8.99 1.17 0.34
C VAL A 119 10.24 0.83 -0.47
N LEU A 120 10.06 0.04 -1.52
CA LEU A 120 11.08 -0.17 -2.56
C LEU A 120 10.89 0.86 -3.67
N LYS A 121 11.74 1.89 -3.69
CA LYS A 121 11.68 2.97 -4.68
C LYS A 121 12.59 2.67 -5.86
N PHE A 122 11.99 2.41 -7.02
CA PHE A 122 12.72 2.17 -8.26
C PHE A 122 12.96 3.45 -9.06
N GLY A 123 14.15 3.58 -9.66
CA GLY A 123 14.48 4.65 -10.60
C GLY A 123 15.31 5.79 -10.00
N PRO A 124 15.75 6.73 -10.85
CA PRO A 124 16.74 7.76 -10.50
C PRO A 124 16.17 8.92 -9.68
N VAL A 125 14.85 9.03 -9.56
CA VAL A 125 14.20 10.15 -8.90
C VAL A 125 14.29 9.98 -7.38
N ASN A 126 14.92 10.93 -6.69
CA ASN A 126 15.01 10.97 -5.23
C ASN A 126 13.79 11.67 -4.62
N SER A 127 12.61 11.08 -4.81
CA SER A 127 11.34 11.56 -4.26
C SER A 127 10.35 10.40 -4.15
N THR A 128 9.40 10.49 -3.21
CA THR A 128 8.27 9.57 -3.11
C THR A 128 7.18 9.86 -4.14
N LEU A 129 7.30 10.97 -4.88
CA LEU A 129 6.42 11.32 -5.98
C LEU A 129 4.93 11.31 -5.60
N GLY A 130 4.61 11.67 -4.35
CA GLY A 130 3.23 11.75 -3.85
C GLY A 130 2.66 10.45 -3.28
N PHE A 131 3.47 9.39 -3.16
CA PHE A 131 3.06 8.14 -2.52
C PHE A 131 2.66 8.37 -1.06
N LEU A 132 1.38 8.12 -0.75
CA LEU A 132 0.76 8.06 0.59
C LEU A 132 1.40 8.97 1.66
N PRO A 133 1.40 10.30 1.48
CA PRO A 133 2.18 11.22 2.33
C PRO A 133 1.82 11.18 3.82
N TRP A 134 0.59 10.78 4.15
CA TRP A 134 0.14 10.61 5.53
C TRP A 134 0.68 9.33 6.19
N HIS A 135 0.68 8.22 5.44
CA HIS A 135 0.99 6.88 5.94
C HIS A 135 2.50 6.60 6.05
N ILE A 136 3.34 7.36 5.35
CA ILE A 136 4.79 7.04 5.28
C ILE A 136 5.66 7.64 6.38
N ARG A 137 5.06 8.00 7.53
CA ARG A 137 5.75 8.72 8.61
C ARG A 137 6.92 7.96 9.25
N LEU A 138 6.89 6.63 9.22
CA LEU A 138 7.90 5.73 9.80
C LEU A 138 8.41 4.70 8.79
N THR A 139 8.04 4.84 7.51
CA THR A 139 8.38 3.89 6.47
C THR A 139 9.86 3.95 6.12
N GLU A 140 10.51 2.79 6.10
CA GLU A 140 11.86 2.68 5.56
C GLU A 140 11.83 2.73 4.03
N ILE A 141 12.73 3.52 3.43
CA ILE A 141 12.76 3.70 1.97
C ILE A 141 14.08 3.15 1.42
N VAL A 142 14.01 2.01 0.75
CA VAL A 142 15.14 1.41 0.04
C VAL A 142 15.05 1.75 -1.44
N SER A 143 16.10 2.38 -1.97
CA SER A 143 16.14 2.81 -3.37
C SER A 143 16.89 1.80 -4.23
N LEU A 144 16.26 1.38 -5.32
CA LEU A 144 16.84 0.51 -6.34
C LEU A 144 16.91 1.25 -7.68
N PRO A 145 17.97 1.06 -8.49
CA PRO A 145 18.19 1.85 -9.69
C PRO A 145 17.12 1.63 -10.76
N SER A 146 16.55 0.42 -10.86
CA SER A 146 15.53 0.06 -11.84
C SER A 146 14.70 -1.14 -11.37
N HIS A 147 13.44 -1.21 -11.81
CA HIS A 147 12.59 -2.40 -11.67
C HIS A 147 12.79 -3.37 -12.85
N LEU A 148 13.42 -2.92 -13.94
CA LEU A 148 13.70 -3.75 -15.10
C LEU A 148 14.74 -4.80 -14.73
N ASN A 149 14.42 -6.07 -14.98
CA ASN A 149 15.28 -7.22 -14.67
C ASN A 149 15.71 -7.31 -13.20
N ILE A 150 14.85 -6.87 -12.27
CA ILE A 150 15.08 -7.05 -10.83
C ILE A 150 15.27 -8.55 -10.54
N SER A 151 16.38 -8.89 -9.87
CA SER A 151 16.63 -10.26 -9.46
C SER A 151 16.05 -10.55 -8.07
N TYR A 152 15.88 -11.84 -7.75
CA TYR A 152 15.53 -12.26 -6.40
C TYR A 152 16.57 -11.77 -5.37
N GLU A 153 17.85 -11.74 -5.74
CA GLU A 153 18.94 -11.29 -4.87
C GLU A 153 18.86 -9.80 -4.56
N ASP A 154 18.48 -8.97 -5.54
CA ASP A 154 18.25 -7.53 -5.34
C ASP A 154 17.12 -7.29 -4.34
N PHE A 155 15.99 -7.98 -4.54
CA PHE A 155 14.84 -7.90 -3.65
C PHE A 155 15.17 -8.39 -2.23
N PHE A 156 15.82 -9.54 -2.11
CA PHE A 156 16.21 -10.10 -0.82
C PHE A 156 17.23 -9.22 -0.09
N SER A 157 18.15 -8.59 -0.82
CA SER A 157 19.10 -7.63 -0.25
C SER A 157 18.40 -6.41 0.35
N ALA A 158 17.37 -5.89 -0.33
CA ALA A 158 16.54 -4.80 0.21
C ALA A 158 15.80 -5.23 1.49
N LEU A 159 15.26 -6.45 1.53
CA LEU A 159 14.64 -6.98 2.75
C LEU A 159 15.64 -7.14 3.89
N ARG A 160 16.86 -7.58 3.61
CA ARG A 160 17.93 -7.66 4.62
C ARG A 160 18.32 -6.29 5.16
N GLN A 161 18.33 -5.27 4.31
CA GLN A 161 18.57 -3.90 4.74
C GLN A 161 17.46 -3.43 5.70
N TYR A 162 16.20 -3.68 5.35
CA TYR A 162 15.07 -3.37 6.24
C TYR A 162 15.15 -4.13 7.57
N ALA A 163 15.45 -5.44 7.54
CA ALA A 163 15.57 -6.26 8.74
C ALA A 163 16.69 -5.85 9.69
N ALA A 164 17.68 -5.09 9.20
CA ALA A 164 18.77 -4.54 9.99
C ALA A 164 18.46 -3.13 10.54
N CYS A 165 17.31 -2.53 10.18
CA CYS A 165 16.95 -1.19 10.64
C CYS A 165 16.52 -1.19 12.10
N GLU A 166 16.90 -0.14 12.84
CA GLU A 166 16.45 0.14 14.21
C GLU A 166 15.49 1.34 14.22
N GLN A 167 14.20 1.08 14.43
CA GLN A 167 13.22 2.15 14.66
C GLN A 167 13.18 2.54 16.14
N ARG A 168 13.68 3.74 16.46
CA ARG A 168 13.78 4.22 17.86
C ARG A 168 12.53 4.93 18.36
N LEU A 169 11.59 5.25 17.47
CA LEU A 169 10.28 5.82 17.81
C LEU A 169 10.35 7.03 18.76
N GLY A 170 11.39 7.86 18.62
CA GLY A 170 11.60 9.05 19.43
C GLY A 170 12.18 8.83 20.83
N LYS A 171 12.66 7.62 21.17
CA LYS A 171 13.39 7.33 22.41
C LYS A 171 14.87 7.71 22.35
#